data_AF-A0A373UNH3-F1
#
_entry.id   AF-A0A373UNH3-F1
#
_cell.length_a   1.000
_cell.length_b   1.000
_cell.length_c   1.000
_cell.angle_alpha   90.00
_cell.angle_beta   90.00
_cell.angle_gamma   90.00
#
_symmetry.space_group_name_H-M   'P 1'
#
loop_
_entity.id
_entity.type
_entity.pdbx_description
1 polymer ?
#
loop_
_entity_poly.entity_id
_entity_poly.type
_entity_poly.pdbx_seq_one_letter_code
_entity_poly.pdbx_strand_id
1 'polypeptide(L)'
;MKNKRKKQLFITIAIILILITVFCLIHFLNRTKMNSGYVNGNSAGNLYNGGLFCESNGTVFFSNPSDNHRLYSMNPDGSDMKKLSDDTVSYINADDHYVYYVRNNKSEDTNFSFLNFGTNSLCRINRDGGRVTILDDDPSLYAGLYGNYIYYIHYDKETASTLYRIKIDGTEKEQVSKFPYKTCSSNGQYMYFNGENDSHSLLQLDTADNSVATLYSCTCYEPTVINDTAYYMDGDNDYGLSTYSLSSGTANLIIPSRIDCYNVTGDYIYYQKNGEGAGIYRCLTDGSNEELLISGNYTALHTTSQYLYFYEYGNDSVCYQMPLSGTGNDIGVFTPEKL
;
A
#
# COMPACT_ATOMS: atom_id res chain seq x y z
N MET A 1 6.15 -41.92 55.21
CA MET A 1 6.44 -40.52 54.84
C MET A 1 7.32 -40.35 53.58
N LYS A 2 8.44 -41.08 53.40
CA LYS A 2 9.34 -40.94 52.23
C LYS A 2 8.68 -41.13 50.85
N ASN A 3 7.82 -42.14 50.66
CA ASN A 3 7.16 -42.39 49.35
C ASN A 3 6.13 -41.32 48.98
N LYS A 4 5.45 -40.71 49.96
CA LYS A 4 4.48 -39.63 49.72
C LYS A 4 5.18 -38.35 49.23
N ARG A 5 6.34 -38.01 49.82
CA ARG A 5 7.20 -36.91 49.36
C ARG A 5 7.78 -37.14 47.96
N LYS A 6 8.22 -38.36 47.64
CA LYS A 6 8.68 -38.70 46.28
C LYS A 6 7.55 -38.57 45.24
N LYS A 7 6.35 -39.09 45.55
CA LYS A 7 5.19 -38.98 44.67
C LYS A 7 4.75 -37.52 44.47
N GLN A 8 4.77 -36.70 45.52
CA GLN A 8 4.52 -35.26 45.43
C GLN A 8 5.58 -34.56 44.57
N LEU A 9 6.87 -34.87 44.73
CA LEU A 9 7.94 -34.32 43.91
C LEU A 9 7.79 -34.69 42.43
N PHE A 10 7.46 -35.94 42.12
CA PHE A 10 7.18 -36.38 40.74
C PHE A 10 5.99 -35.63 40.12
N ILE A 11 4.90 -35.45 40.89
CA ILE A 11 3.74 -34.68 40.43
C ILE A 11 4.11 -33.21 40.18
N THR A 12 4.89 -32.59 41.08
CA THR A 12 5.35 -31.21 40.90
C THR A 12 6.22 -31.05 39.65
N ILE A 13 7.18 -31.95 39.41
CA ILE A 13 8.03 -31.92 38.21
C ILE A 13 7.18 -32.11 36.94
N ALA A 14 6.21 -33.03 36.95
CA ALA A 14 5.31 -33.24 35.82
C ALA A 14 4.47 -31.98 35.50
N ILE A 15 3.94 -31.31 36.53
CA ILE A 15 3.20 -30.05 36.35
C ILE A 15 4.11 -28.96 35.75
N ILE A 16 5.33 -28.81 36.26
CA ILE A 16 6.29 -27.82 35.73
C ILE A 16 6.61 -28.11 34.26
N LEU A 17 6.85 -29.38 33.89
CA LEU A 17 7.11 -29.75 32.50
C LEU A 17 5.91 -29.46 31.59
N ILE A 18 4.68 -29.71 32.05
CA ILE A 18 3.46 -29.36 31.31
C ILE A 18 3.37 -27.84 31.14
N LEU A 19 3.61 -27.06 32.18
CA LEU A 19 3.58 -25.59 32.10
C LEU A 19 4.64 -25.05 31.14
N ILE A 20 5.87 -25.57 31.18
CA ILE A 20 6.93 -25.22 30.22
C ILE A 20 6.50 -25.57 28.79
N THR A 21 5.95 -26.77 28.58
CA THR A 21 5.51 -27.22 27.25
C THR A 21 4.39 -26.33 26.71
N VAL A 22 3.41 -26.00 27.55
CA VAL A 22 2.31 -25.08 27.20
C VAL A 22 2.85 -23.68 26.91
N PHE A 23 3.77 -23.17 27.72
CA PHE A 23 4.41 -21.88 27.48
C PHE A 23 5.18 -21.84 26.15
N CYS A 24 6.01 -22.86 25.89
CA CYS A 24 6.73 -22.98 24.63
C CYS A 24 5.78 -23.11 23.43
N LEU A 25 4.69 -23.86 23.57
CA LEU A 25 3.67 -23.99 22.54
C LEU A 25 2.98 -22.65 22.26
N ILE A 26 2.56 -21.92 23.29
CA ILE A 26 1.95 -20.59 23.16
C ILE A 26 2.92 -19.62 22.48
N HIS A 27 4.18 -19.59 22.93
CA HIS A 27 5.21 -18.74 22.33
C HIS A 27 5.47 -19.09 20.87
N PHE A 28 5.50 -20.38 20.53
CA PHE A 28 5.69 -20.83 19.16
C PHE A 28 4.49 -20.47 18.27
N LEU A 29 3.27 -20.67 18.75
CA LEU A 29 2.03 -20.36 18.02
C LEU A 29 1.82 -18.85 17.84
N ASN A 30 2.32 -18.01 18.75
CA ASN A 30 2.21 -16.56 18.70
C ASN A 30 3.35 -15.88 17.93
N ARG A 31 4.30 -16.64 17.37
CA ARG A 31 5.42 -16.07 16.62
C ARG A 31 4.92 -15.49 15.30
N THR A 32 5.42 -14.30 14.94
CA THR A 32 5.21 -13.72 13.61
C THR A 32 5.75 -14.65 12.53
N LYS A 33 4.91 -14.95 11.53
CA LYS A 33 5.30 -15.70 10.35
C LYS A 33 6.04 -14.79 9.37
N MET A 34 7.29 -15.13 9.09
CA MET A 34 8.12 -14.35 8.17
C MET A 34 7.90 -14.79 6.72
N ASN A 35 8.03 -13.84 5.80
CA ASN A 35 7.97 -14.05 4.36
C ASN A 35 9.25 -14.71 3.84
N SER A 36 9.10 -15.53 2.80
CA SER A 36 10.20 -16.00 1.98
C SER A 36 10.41 -15.07 0.78
N GLY A 37 11.60 -14.52 0.62
CA GLY A 37 11.90 -13.61 -0.49
C GLY A 37 11.33 -12.20 -0.31
N TYR A 38 11.24 -11.46 -1.42
CA TYR A 38 10.84 -10.06 -1.45
C TYR A 38 9.37 -9.91 -1.85
N VAL A 39 8.47 -10.24 -0.92
CA VAL A 39 7.03 -10.00 -1.09
C VAL A 39 6.78 -8.50 -1.18
N ASN A 40 6.07 -8.06 -2.22
CA ASN A 40 5.59 -6.70 -2.37
C ASN A 40 4.11 -6.63 -2.02
N GLY A 41 3.73 -5.72 -1.11
CA GLY A 41 2.43 -5.81 -0.44
C GLY A 41 1.24 -5.24 -1.20
N ASN A 42 1.46 -4.38 -2.20
CA ASN A 42 0.43 -3.81 -3.05
C ASN A 42 1.08 -3.34 -4.38
N SER A 43 0.27 -2.90 -5.34
CA SER A 43 0.77 -2.26 -6.56
C SER A 43 1.18 -0.81 -6.30
N ALA A 44 2.15 -0.32 -7.07
CA ALA A 44 2.64 1.05 -6.95
C ALA A 44 1.54 2.08 -7.18
N GLY A 45 0.76 1.90 -8.25
CA GLY A 45 -0.35 2.79 -8.58
C GLY A 45 -1.38 2.85 -7.45
N ASN A 46 -1.69 1.72 -6.80
CA ASN A 46 -2.60 1.75 -5.65
C ASN A 46 -2.04 2.58 -4.50
N LEU A 47 -0.76 2.39 -4.13
CA LEU A 47 -0.13 3.10 -3.02
C LEU A 47 0.04 4.60 -3.28
N TYR A 48 0.41 5.01 -4.51
CA TYR A 48 0.44 6.43 -4.89
C TYR A 48 -0.95 7.07 -4.79
N ASN A 49 -2.00 6.31 -5.14
CA ASN A 49 -3.39 6.73 -5.03
C ASN A 49 -3.98 6.56 -3.60
N GLY A 50 -3.14 6.44 -2.56
CA GLY A 50 -3.57 6.37 -1.15
C GLY A 50 -3.79 4.95 -0.59
N GLY A 51 -3.59 3.92 -1.41
CA GLY A 51 -3.61 2.51 -1.03
C GLY A 51 -4.90 2.06 -0.35
N LEU A 52 -6.05 2.46 -0.89
CA LEU A 52 -7.36 2.12 -0.32
C LEU A 52 -7.84 0.72 -0.70
N PHE A 53 -7.25 0.11 -1.73
CA PHE A 53 -7.48 -1.27 -2.13
C PHE A 53 -6.14 -1.99 -2.28
N CYS A 54 -6.11 -3.26 -1.88
CA CYS A 54 -4.96 -4.15 -1.96
C CYS A 54 -5.47 -5.55 -2.29
N GLU A 55 -5.10 -6.11 -3.43
CA GLU A 55 -5.38 -7.52 -3.73
C GLU A 55 -4.14 -8.36 -3.47
N SER A 56 -4.32 -9.44 -2.72
CA SER A 56 -3.25 -10.39 -2.40
C SER A 56 -3.85 -11.79 -2.26
N ASN A 57 -3.32 -12.75 -3.01
CA ASN A 57 -3.72 -14.17 -2.98
C ASN A 57 -5.24 -14.42 -3.08
N GLY A 58 -5.90 -13.74 -4.03
CA GLY A 58 -7.34 -13.91 -4.27
C GLY A 58 -8.22 -13.30 -3.18
N THR A 59 -7.72 -12.35 -2.39
CA THR A 59 -8.51 -11.55 -1.45
C THR A 59 -8.20 -10.08 -1.68
N VAL A 60 -9.25 -9.26 -1.74
CA VAL A 60 -9.13 -7.80 -1.77
C VAL A 60 -9.34 -7.27 -0.35
N PHE A 61 -8.32 -6.63 0.21
CA PHE A 61 -8.41 -5.83 1.42
C PHE A 61 -8.64 -4.38 1.05
N PHE A 62 -9.62 -3.74 1.67
CA PHE A 62 -10.01 -2.39 1.28
C PHE A 62 -10.50 -1.53 2.43
N SER A 63 -10.38 -0.22 2.21
CA SER A 63 -10.94 0.83 3.04
C SER A 63 -12.38 1.07 2.62
N ASN A 64 -13.34 0.68 3.46
CA ASN A 64 -14.76 0.74 3.11
C ASN A 64 -15.32 2.16 3.25
N PRO A 65 -15.60 2.89 2.15
CA PRO A 65 -16.08 4.27 2.20
C PRO A 65 -17.47 4.39 2.81
N SER A 66 -18.31 3.35 2.69
CA SER A 66 -19.63 3.35 3.31
C SER A 66 -19.53 3.29 4.83
N ASP A 67 -18.48 2.71 5.39
CA ASP A 67 -18.31 2.51 6.83
C ASP A 67 -17.10 3.25 7.39
N ASN A 68 -17.02 4.56 7.15
CA ASN A 68 -15.97 5.45 7.67
C ASN A 68 -14.54 4.96 7.37
N HIS A 69 -14.32 4.40 6.17
CA HIS A 69 -13.02 3.93 5.70
C HIS A 69 -12.42 2.80 6.57
N ARG A 70 -13.29 2.01 7.21
CA ARG A 70 -12.88 0.85 8.00
C ARG A 70 -12.23 -0.24 7.16
N LEU A 71 -11.38 -1.08 7.77
CA LEU A 71 -10.74 -2.19 7.06
C LEU A 71 -11.70 -3.37 6.85
N TYR A 72 -11.90 -3.73 5.59
CA TYR A 72 -12.70 -4.86 5.15
C TYR A 72 -11.88 -5.77 4.22
N SER A 73 -12.39 -6.98 4.01
CA SER A 73 -11.96 -7.90 2.96
C SER A 73 -13.14 -8.35 2.10
N MET A 74 -12.88 -8.75 0.86
CA MET A 74 -13.83 -9.41 -0.04
C MET A 74 -13.08 -10.29 -1.06
N ASN A 75 -13.82 -11.12 -1.77
CA ASN A 75 -13.33 -11.78 -2.98
C ASN A 75 -13.12 -10.75 -4.10
N PRO A 76 -12.26 -11.02 -5.11
CA PRO A 76 -12.01 -10.09 -6.22
C PRO A 76 -13.27 -9.73 -7.03
N ASP A 77 -14.28 -10.61 -7.05
CA ASP A 77 -15.57 -10.36 -7.70
C ASP A 77 -16.52 -9.45 -6.89
N GLY A 78 -16.15 -9.08 -5.67
CA GLY A 78 -16.94 -8.26 -4.74
C GLY A 78 -17.79 -9.05 -3.75
N SER A 79 -17.77 -10.39 -3.81
CA SER A 79 -18.52 -11.27 -2.88
C SER A 79 -17.78 -11.51 -1.56
N ASP A 80 -18.46 -12.15 -0.60
CA ASP A 80 -17.91 -12.54 0.72
C ASP A 80 -17.28 -11.38 1.51
N MET A 81 -17.98 -10.24 1.52
CA MET A 81 -17.53 -9.05 2.20
C MET A 81 -17.53 -9.24 3.72
N LYS A 82 -16.42 -8.88 4.37
CA LYS A 82 -16.22 -9.05 5.81
C LYS A 82 -15.47 -7.87 6.40
N LYS A 83 -15.97 -7.32 7.50
CA LYS A 83 -15.24 -6.34 8.33
C LYS A 83 -14.10 -7.04 9.08
N LEU A 84 -12.89 -6.49 8.99
CA LEU A 84 -11.70 -7.02 9.68
C LEU A 84 -11.31 -6.19 10.91
N SER A 85 -11.49 -4.86 10.84
CA SER A 85 -11.15 -3.93 11.92
C SER A 85 -12.05 -2.70 11.89
N ASP A 86 -12.25 -2.08 13.05
CA ASP A 86 -12.91 -0.76 13.18
C ASP A 86 -11.96 0.42 12.92
N ASP A 87 -10.69 0.14 12.62
CA ASP A 87 -9.71 1.15 12.22
C ASP A 87 -10.06 1.75 10.87
N THR A 88 -10.01 3.08 10.77
CA THR A 88 -9.93 3.80 9.50
C THR A 88 -8.55 3.57 8.88
N VAL A 89 -8.48 3.11 7.63
CA VAL A 89 -7.22 2.63 7.02
C VAL A 89 -6.88 3.28 5.68
N SER A 90 -5.58 3.44 5.44
CA SER A 90 -4.97 3.76 4.14
C SER A 90 -3.63 3.03 3.97
N TYR A 91 -3.03 3.11 2.77
CA TYR A 91 -1.76 2.46 2.43
C TYR A 91 -1.74 0.97 2.80
N ILE A 92 -2.82 0.26 2.44
CA ILE A 92 -3.00 -1.15 2.74
C ILE A 92 -1.98 -1.97 1.93
N ASN A 93 -1.32 -2.90 2.61
CA ASN A 93 -0.40 -3.89 2.06
C ASN A 93 -0.77 -5.26 2.62
N ALA A 94 -0.49 -6.35 1.91
CA ALA A 94 -0.72 -7.69 2.43
C ALA A 94 0.32 -8.71 1.95
N ASP A 95 0.64 -9.66 2.81
CA ASP A 95 1.38 -10.88 2.45
C ASP A 95 0.50 -12.12 2.69
N ASP A 96 1.09 -13.32 2.64
CA ASP A 96 0.39 -14.60 2.84
C ASP A 96 -0.28 -14.74 4.22
N HIS A 97 0.09 -13.93 5.20
CA HIS A 97 -0.27 -14.11 6.60
C HIS A 97 -0.99 -12.89 7.21
N TYR A 98 -0.59 -11.68 6.82
CA TYR A 98 -0.97 -10.45 7.47
C TYR A 98 -1.40 -9.37 6.47
N VAL A 99 -2.16 -8.41 7.00
CA VAL A 99 -2.47 -7.13 6.37
C VAL A 99 -1.79 -6.04 7.20
N TYR A 100 -1.10 -5.14 6.51
CA TYR A 100 -0.40 -3.99 7.07
C TYR A 100 -1.04 -2.72 6.54
N TYR A 101 -1.19 -1.70 7.38
CA TYR A 101 -1.87 -0.48 6.98
C TYR A 101 -1.47 0.69 7.87
N VAL A 102 -1.64 1.89 7.35
CA VAL A 102 -1.63 3.10 8.16
C VAL A 102 -3.04 3.32 8.69
N ARG A 103 -3.19 3.32 10.01
CA ARG A 103 -4.43 3.70 10.70
C ARG A 103 -4.55 5.21 10.69
N ASN A 104 -5.73 5.77 10.37
CA ASN A 104 -6.03 7.21 10.38
C ASN A 104 -7.32 7.51 11.16
N ASN A 105 -7.46 7.02 12.39
CA ASN A 105 -8.67 7.24 13.18
C ASN A 105 -8.80 8.75 13.48
N LYS A 106 -9.91 9.39 13.11
CA LYS A 106 -10.10 10.84 13.35
C LYS A 106 -9.94 11.15 14.84
N SER A 107 -9.07 12.11 15.19
CA SER A 107 -9.25 12.87 16.44
C SER A 107 -10.44 13.82 16.23
N GLU A 108 -11.17 14.15 17.30
CA GLU A 108 -12.41 14.94 17.22
C GLU A 108 -12.26 16.38 16.65
N ASP A 109 -11.07 16.82 16.21
CA ASP A 109 -10.74 18.25 16.11
C ASP A 109 -10.18 18.80 14.78
N THR A 110 -10.10 18.07 13.66
CA THR A 110 -9.51 18.63 12.42
C THR A 110 -10.23 18.29 11.11
N ASN A 111 -10.67 19.33 10.39
CA ASN A 111 -11.46 19.32 9.15
C ASN A 111 -10.66 19.06 7.85
N PHE A 112 -9.49 18.41 7.91
CA PHE A 112 -8.72 18.00 6.72
C PHE A 112 -8.30 16.52 6.86
N SER A 113 -9.16 15.61 6.40
CA SER A 113 -9.12 14.18 6.77
C SER A 113 -7.94 13.38 6.20
N PHE A 114 -7.14 13.91 5.26
CA PHE A 114 -6.02 13.19 4.63
C PHE A 114 -4.63 13.49 5.22
N LEU A 115 -4.50 14.47 6.13
CA LEU A 115 -3.24 14.83 6.80
C LEU A 115 -3.38 14.85 8.33
N ASN A 116 -4.23 13.99 8.90
CA ASN A 116 -4.41 13.88 10.36
C ASN A 116 -3.17 13.23 11.01
N PHE A 117 -2.05 13.94 11.07
CA PHE A 117 -0.79 13.47 11.62
C PHE A 117 -0.84 13.16 13.13
N GLY A 118 -1.95 13.39 13.83
CA GLY A 118 -2.01 13.23 15.30
C GLY A 118 -2.36 11.82 15.79
N THR A 119 -2.94 10.99 14.93
CA THR A 119 -3.52 9.68 15.31
C THR A 119 -3.07 8.55 14.40
N ASN A 120 -2.15 8.83 13.48
CA ASN A 120 -1.67 7.84 12.53
C ASN A 120 -0.75 6.84 13.21
N SER A 121 -0.90 5.56 12.88
CA SER A 121 -0.02 4.51 13.39
C SER A 121 0.13 3.41 12.35
N LEU A 122 1.32 2.83 12.24
CA LEU A 122 1.56 1.68 11.38
C LEU A 122 1.10 0.42 12.09
N CYS A 123 0.16 -0.30 11.49
CA CYS A 123 -0.52 -1.44 12.09
C CYS A 123 -0.37 -2.72 11.28
N ARG A 124 -0.56 -3.85 11.95
CA ARG A 124 -0.67 -5.19 11.37
C ARG A 124 -1.84 -5.95 11.98
N ILE A 125 -2.57 -6.67 11.16
CA ILE A 125 -3.63 -7.61 11.55
C ILE A 125 -3.48 -8.93 10.78
N ASN A 126 -4.00 -10.03 11.29
CA ASN A 126 -4.09 -11.26 10.49
C ASN A 126 -5.08 -11.05 9.34
N ARG A 127 -4.90 -11.77 8.24
CA ARG A 127 -5.81 -11.72 7.08
C ARG A 127 -7.27 -12.05 7.41
N ASP A 128 -7.51 -12.88 8.43
CA ASP A 128 -8.85 -13.26 8.89
C ASP A 128 -9.43 -12.31 9.96
N GLY A 129 -8.67 -11.27 10.35
CA GLY A 129 -9.03 -10.27 11.34
C GLY A 129 -8.42 -10.53 12.72
N GLY A 130 -9.11 -10.10 13.77
CA GLY A 130 -8.68 -10.32 15.15
C GLY A 130 -7.89 -9.15 15.74
N ARG A 131 -6.90 -9.46 16.59
CA ARG A 131 -6.21 -8.42 17.37
C ARG A 131 -5.22 -7.64 16.49
N VAL A 132 -5.43 -6.33 16.40
CA VAL A 132 -4.47 -5.42 15.78
C VAL A 132 -3.19 -5.32 16.63
N THR A 133 -2.05 -5.40 15.96
CA THR A 133 -0.72 -5.10 16.49
C THR A 133 -0.27 -3.76 15.96
N ILE A 134 0.10 -2.83 16.85
CA ILE A 134 0.73 -1.57 16.45
C ILE A 134 2.22 -1.86 16.29
N LEU A 135 2.74 -1.61 15.09
CA LEU A 135 4.17 -1.77 14.75
C LEU A 135 4.93 -0.48 15.07
N ASP A 136 4.32 0.66 14.73
CA ASP A 136 4.81 1.99 15.09
C ASP A 136 3.62 2.86 15.51
N ASP A 137 3.69 3.46 16.70
CA ASP A 137 2.65 4.33 17.25
C ASP A 137 2.81 5.79 16.81
N ASP A 138 3.96 6.13 16.23
CA ASP A 138 4.18 7.44 15.63
C ASP A 138 3.48 7.59 14.27
N PRO A 139 3.17 8.83 13.85
CA PRO A 139 2.45 9.08 12.62
C PRO A 139 3.26 8.62 11.41
N SER A 140 2.60 7.91 10.51
CA SER A 140 3.20 7.33 9.31
C SER A 140 2.34 7.57 8.07
N LEU A 141 2.96 7.58 6.89
CA LEU A 141 2.29 7.60 5.58
C LEU A 141 3.09 6.77 4.57
N TYR A 142 2.45 6.44 3.45
CA TYR A 142 3.07 5.70 2.34
C TYR A 142 3.78 4.45 2.85
N ALA A 143 3.06 3.55 3.53
CA ALA A 143 3.60 2.26 3.89
C ALA A 143 3.71 1.37 2.64
N GLY A 144 4.87 0.74 2.44
CA GLY A 144 5.12 -0.22 1.38
C GLY A 144 5.86 -1.44 1.95
N LEU A 145 5.35 -2.65 1.68
CA LEU A 145 5.97 -3.90 2.15
C LEU A 145 7.03 -4.38 1.15
N TYR A 146 8.22 -4.70 1.67
CA TYR A 146 9.37 -5.23 0.95
C TYR A 146 9.96 -6.43 1.70
N GLY A 147 9.52 -7.64 1.34
CA GLY A 147 9.93 -8.88 2.00
C GLY A 147 9.45 -8.93 3.45
N ASN A 148 10.38 -8.77 4.39
CA ASN A 148 10.09 -8.79 5.83
C ASN A 148 10.15 -7.40 6.48
N TYR A 149 10.27 -6.33 5.70
CA TYR A 149 10.27 -4.95 6.20
C TYR A 149 9.16 -4.14 5.56
N ILE A 150 8.61 -3.22 6.34
CA ILE A 150 7.72 -2.18 5.86
C ILE A 150 8.54 -0.90 5.83
N TYR A 151 8.61 -0.26 4.67
CA TYR A 151 9.21 1.06 4.51
C TYR A 151 8.10 2.11 4.49
N TYR A 152 8.31 3.21 5.19
CA TYR A 152 7.27 4.23 5.37
C TYR A 152 7.87 5.61 5.65
N ILE A 153 7.10 6.65 5.35
CA ILE A 153 7.40 8.00 5.79
C ILE A 153 6.98 8.10 7.25
N HIS A 154 7.95 8.34 8.12
CA HIS A 154 7.80 8.52 9.56
C HIS A 154 7.84 10.01 9.92
N TYR A 155 6.95 10.43 10.82
CA TYR A 155 6.88 11.82 11.28
C TYR A 155 7.41 11.94 12.70
N ASP A 156 8.59 12.54 12.83
CA ASP A 156 9.11 12.97 14.13
C ASP A 156 8.66 14.39 14.46
N LYS A 157 8.30 14.63 15.72
CA LYS A 157 7.94 15.98 16.21
C LYS A 157 9.09 16.99 16.11
N GLU A 158 10.33 16.52 16.05
CA GLU A 158 11.54 17.36 16.09
C GLU A 158 12.23 17.51 14.73
N THR A 159 12.16 16.50 13.85
CA THR A 159 13.02 16.38 12.65
C THR A 159 12.31 16.36 11.30
N ALA A 160 11.01 16.72 11.26
CA ALA A 160 10.16 16.61 10.07
C ALA A 160 10.06 15.16 9.55
N SER A 161 9.44 14.97 8.37
CA SER A 161 9.19 13.66 7.77
C SER A 161 10.47 13.01 7.24
N THR A 162 10.70 11.75 7.56
CA THR A 162 11.88 10.99 7.12
C THR A 162 11.51 9.56 6.70
N LEU A 163 12.40 8.86 5.98
CA LEU A 163 12.15 7.48 5.56
C LEU A 163 12.65 6.51 6.64
N TYR A 164 11.74 5.66 7.11
CA TYR A 164 12.02 4.60 8.08
C TYR A 164 11.71 3.23 7.48
N ARG A 165 12.22 2.19 8.15
CA ARG A 165 11.72 0.83 7.99
C ARG A 165 11.54 0.16 9.34
N ILE A 166 10.65 -0.82 9.38
CA ILE A 166 10.46 -1.70 10.53
C ILE A 166 10.19 -3.12 10.04
N LYS A 167 10.67 -4.13 10.79
CA LYS A 167 10.39 -5.51 10.46
C LYS A 167 8.92 -5.84 10.72
N ILE A 168 8.35 -6.77 9.98
CA ILE A 168 6.93 -7.13 10.09
C ILE A 168 6.53 -7.72 11.46
N ASP A 169 7.49 -8.08 12.31
CA ASP A 169 7.25 -8.48 13.70
C ASP A 169 7.36 -7.35 14.73
N GLY A 170 7.60 -6.11 14.27
CA GLY A 170 7.76 -4.91 15.11
C GLY A 170 9.17 -4.68 15.64
N THR A 171 10.14 -5.52 15.27
CA THR A 171 11.55 -5.33 15.65
C THR A 171 12.33 -4.55 14.60
N GLU A 172 13.56 -4.17 14.92
CA GLU A 172 14.51 -3.56 13.96
C GLU A 172 13.96 -2.28 13.28
N LYS A 173 13.23 -1.44 14.04
CA LYS A 173 12.85 -0.10 13.59
C LYS A 173 14.11 0.76 13.43
N GLU A 174 14.32 1.33 12.24
CA GLU A 174 15.45 2.22 11.98
C GLU A 174 15.14 3.27 10.92
N GLN A 175 15.83 4.40 11.02
CA GLN A 175 15.84 5.43 9.99
C GLN A 175 16.72 4.99 8.81
N VAL A 176 16.16 5.03 7.60
CA VAL A 176 16.85 4.70 6.36
C VAL A 176 17.41 5.95 5.68
N SER A 177 16.65 7.04 5.67
CA SER A 177 17.05 8.31 5.06
C SER A 177 16.44 9.50 5.80
N LYS A 178 17.12 10.65 5.72
CA LYS A 178 16.59 11.94 6.20
C LYS A 178 15.59 12.57 5.22
N PHE A 179 15.48 12.02 4.01
CA PHE A 179 14.50 12.47 3.01
C PHE A 179 13.27 11.56 3.01
N PRO A 180 12.05 12.12 2.93
CA PRO A 180 10.79 11.37 3.00
C PRO A 180 10.39 10.78 1.64
N TYR A 181 11.17 9.83 1.13
CA TYR A 181 10.87 9.19 -0.15
C TYR A 181 9.57 8.36 -0.07
N LYS A 182 8.64 8.58 -1.00
CA LYS A 182 7.43 7.75 -1.13
C LYS A 182 7.82 6.32 -1.50
N THR A 183 7.35 5.33 -0.74
CA THR A 183 7.78 3.91 -0.85
C THR A 183 6.82 3.06 -1.68
N CYS A 184 6.08 3.68 -2.59
CA CYS A 184 5.00 3.03 -3.32
C CYS A 184 5.49 2.02 -4.37
N SER A 185 6.57 2.35 -5.08
CA SER A 185 6.99 1.60 -6.25
C SER A 185 7.93 0.47 -5.89
N SER A 186 7.41 -0.74 -5.91
CA SER A 186 8.13 -1.95 -5.55
C SER A 186 8.23 -2.91 -6.74
N ASN A 187 9.43 -3.42 -7.00
CA ASN A 187 9.65 -4.50 -7.98
C ASN A 187 10.70 -5.46 -7.42
N GLY A 188 10.25 -6.53 -6.77
CA GLY A 188 11.09 -7.47 -6.05
C GLY A 188 11.79 -6.79 -4.87
N GLN A 189 13.12 -6.87 -4.83
CA GLN A 189 13.93 -6.27 -3.75
C GLN A 189 14.11 -4.75 -3.86
N TYR A 190 13.71 -4.15 -4.98
CA TYR A 190 14.03 -2.77 -5.28
C TYR A 190 12.82 -1.86 -5.05
N MET A 191 13.12 -0.69 -4.48
CA MET A 191 12.20 0.43 -4.34
C MET A 191 12.57 1.52 -5.34
N TYR A 192 11.59 2.12 -6.00
CA TYR A 192 11.81 3.19 -6.99
C TYR A 192 11.05 4.45 -6.57
N PHE A 193 11.68 5.61 -6.72
CA PHE A 193 11.11 6.88 -6.31
C PHE A 193 11.78 8.02 -7.06
N ASN A 194 11.11 9.17 -7.13
CA ASN A 194 11.74 10.39 -7.59
C ASN A 194 12.62 10.98 -6.48
N GLY A 195 13.76 11.55 -6.85
CA GLY A 195 14.60 12.32 -5.93
C GLY A 195 13.88 13.56 -5.38
N GLU A 196 14.37 14.05 -4.24
CA GLU A 196 13.91 15.29 -3.62
C GLU A 196 14.98 16.39 -3.76
N ASN A 197 14.54 17.65 -3.67
CA ASN A 197 15.33 18.88 -3.56
C ASN A 197 16.22 19.38 -4.70
N ASP A 198 16.62 18.61 -5.73
CA ASP A 198 17.41 19.21 -6.85
C ASP A 198 17.42 18.44 -8.20
N SER A 199 16.76 17.29 -8.34
CA SER A 199 16.76 16.59 -9.64
C SER A 199 15.48 15.89 -10.05
N HIS A 200 14.57 15.55 -9.12
CA HIS A 200 13.41 14.69 -9.39
C HIS A 200 13.74 13.41 -10.18
N SER A 201 15.03 13.00 -10.19
CA SER A 201 15.51 11.88 -10.99
C SER A 201 14.86 10.59 -10.54
N LEU A 202 14.73 9.62 -11.45
CA LEU A 202 14.35 8.27 -11.08
C LEU A 202 15.50 7.61 -10.30
N LEU A 203 15.26 7.35 -9.03
CA LEU A 203 16.17 6.68 -8.11
C LEU A 203 15.69 5.26 -7.82
N GLN A 204 16.64 4.41 -7.44
CA GLN A 204 16.42 3.06 -6.95
C GLN A 204 17.10 2.90 -5.59
N LEU A 205 16.39 2.28 -4.64
CA LEU A 205 16.95 1.79 -3.38
C LEU A 205 16.97 0.25 -3.41
N ASP A 206 18.11 -0.34 -3.04
CA ASP A 206 18.23 -1.77 -2.78
C ASP A 206 17.87 -2.06 -1.32
N THR A 207 16.80 -2.83 -1.07
CA THR A 207 16.36 -3.11 0.30
C THR A 207 17.28 -4.09 1.06
N ALA A 208 18.23 -4.73 0.38
CA ALA A 208 19.22 -5.60 1.01
C ALA A 208 20.21 -4.82 1.90
N ASP A 209 20.64 -3.64 1.46
CA ASP A 209 21.65 -2.82 2.16
C ASP A 209 21.27 -1.33 2.29
N ASN A 210 20.09 -0.95 1.81
CA ASN A 210 19.57 0.42 1.75
C ASN A 210 20.41 1.39 0.91
N SER A 211 21.25 0.89 0.00
CA SER A 211 21.98 1.75 -0.94
C SER A 211 21.04 2.38 -1.96
N VAL A 212 21.33 3.63 -2.34
CA VAL A 212 20.54 4.39 -3.32
C VAL A 212 21.39 4.71 -4.55
N ALA A 213 20.85 4.46 -5.73
CA ALA A 213 21.46 4.79 -7.01
C ALA A 213 20.51 5.61 -7.89
N THR A 214 21.07 6.53 -8.68
CA THR A 214 20.33 7.21 -9.76
C THR A 214 20.28 6.31 -10.98
N LEU A 215 19.07 6.00 -11.46
CA LEU A 215 18.87 5.23 -12.69
C LEU A 215 18.78 6.12 -13.91
N TYR A 216 18.00 7.19 -13.80
CA TYR A 216 17.72 8.07 -14.93
C TYR A 216 17.50 9.52 -14.46
N SER A 217 18.37 10.42 -14.95
CA SER A 217 18.27 11.85 -14.69
C SER A 217 17.17 12.48 -15.54
N CYS A 218 16.05 12.81 -14.92
CA CYS A 218 14.85 13.39 -15.53
C CYS A 218 14.01 14.08 -14.46
N THR A 219 13.04 14.92 -14.85
CA THR A 219 12.04 15.44 -13.90
C THR A 219 10.90 14.44 -13.74
N CYS A 220 11.09 13.39 -12.93
CA CYS A 220 10.13 12.30 -12.74
C CYS A 220 9.23 12.53 -11.52
N TYR A 221 7.94 12.20 -11.65
CA TYR A 221 6.99 12.18 -10.55
C TYR A 221 6.24 10.85 -10.49
N GLU A 222 6.11 10.32 -9.28
CA GLU A 222 5.34 9.11 -8.93
C GLU A 222 5.66 7.90 -9.83
N PRO A 223 6.93 7.45 -9.91
CA PRO A 223 7.30 6.38 -10.83
C PRO A 223 6.66 5.04 -10.46
N THR A 224 5.97 4.39 -11.39
CA THR A 224 5.45 3.03 -11.26
C THR A 224 6.33 2.07 -12.06
N VAL A 225 7.08 1.19 -11.39
CA VAL A 225 7.96 0.22 -12.06
C VAL A 225 7.32 -1.15 -12.08
N ILE A 226 7.14 -1.70 -13.28
CA ILE A 226 6.61 -3.04 -13.52
C ILE A 226 7.58 -3.77 -14.44
N ASN A 227 8.20 -4.83 -13.93
CA ASN A 227 9.24 -5.60 -14.65
C ASN A 227 10.38 -4.71 -15.15
N ASP A 228 10.51 -4.52 -16.47
CA ASP A 228 11.57 -3.70 -17.09
C ASP A 228 11.17 -2.24 -17.30
N THR A 229 9.90 -1.88 -17.09
CA THR A 229 9.37 -0.57 -17.50
C THR A 229 9.02 0.29 -16.29
N ALA A 230 9.59 1.48 -16.24
CA ALA A 230 9.18 2.55 -15.34
C ALA A 230 8.23 3.50 -16.08
N TYR A 231 7.00 3.65 -15.58
CA TYR A 231 6.05 4.68 -15.99
C TYR A 231 6.21 5.86 -15.03
N TYR A 232 6.16 7.09 -15.52
CA TYR A 232 6.27 8.26 -14.66
C TYR A 232 5.63 9.50 -15.29
N MET A 233 5.11 10.39 -14.44
CA MET A 233 4.70 11.72 -14.88
C MET A 233 5.96 12.55 -15.14
N ASP A 234 6.08 13.02 -16.37
CA ASP A 234 7.26 13.68 -16.91
C ASP A 234 7.11 15.20 -16.79
N GLY A 235 7.74 15.77 -15.76
CA GLY A 235 7.69 17.20 -15.47
C GLY A 235 8.32 18.08 -16.56
N ASP A 236 9.17 17.51 -17.43
CA ASP A 236 9.75 18.23 -18.56
C ASP A 236 8.77 18.28 -19.76
N ASN A 237 7.74 17.41 -19.76
CA ASN A 237 6.74 17.27 -20.80
C ASN A 237 5.31 17.53 -20.29
N ASP A 238 5.14 18.62 -19.52
CA ASP A 238 3.87 19.08 -18.94
C ASP A 238 3.14 18.00 -18.11
N TYR A 239 3.90 17.20 -17.36
CA TYR A 239 3.36 16.08 -16.58
C TYR A 239 2.58 15.08 -17.44
N GLY A 240 2.91 14.96 -18.73
CA GLY A 240 2.51 13.82 -19.55
C GLY A 240 3.12 12.52 -19.02
N LEU A 241 2.65 11.37 -19.50
CA LEU A 241 3.17 10.08 -19.04
C LEU A 241 4.26 9.58 -19.99
N SER A 242 5.44 9.34 -19.42
CA SER A 242 6.59 8.75 -20.11
C SER A 242 6.90 7.35 -19.56
N THR A 243 7.56 6.55 -20.39
CA THR A 243 8.13 5.26 -20.04
C THR A 243 9.65 5.32 -20.05
N TYR A 244 10.31 4.52 -19.23
CA TYR A 244 11.75 4.29 -19.26
C TYR A 244 12.03 2.79 -19.12
N SER A 245 12.81 2.22 -20.04
CA SER A 245 13.28 0.82 -19.96
C SER A 245 14.53 0.73 -19.10
N LEU A 246 14.47 -0.08 -18.05
CA LEU A 246 15.58 -0.35 -17.13
C LEU A 246 16.74 -1.07 -17.85
N SER A 247 16.44 -1.93 -18.82
CA SER A 247 17.44 -2.69 -19.57
C SER A 247 18.09 -1.90 -20.70
N SER A 248 17.31 -1.13 -21.47
CA SER A 248 17.83 -0.39 -22.64
C SER A 248 18.24 1.05 -22.34
N GLY A 249 17.81 1.59 -21.19
CA GLY A 249 18.05 2.99 -20.82
C GLY A 249 17.33 4.00 -21.72
N THR A 250 16.25 3.59 -22.40
CA THR A 250 15.51 4.42 -23.36
C THR A 250 14.22 4.95 -22.73
N ALA A 251 13.96 6.25 -22.88
CA ALA A 251 12.72 6.90 -22.46
C ALA A 251 11.84 7.28 -23.65
N ASN A 252 10.51 7.15 -23.50
CA ASN A 252 9.53 7.54 -24.52
C ASN A 252 8.29 8.19 -23.88
N LEU A 253 7.88 9.34 -24.39
CA LEU A 253 6.60 9.98 -24.04
C LEU A 253 5.45 9.21 -24.72
N ILE A 254 4.53 8.66 -23.92
CA ILE A 254 3.41 7.83 -24.40
C ILE A 254 2.04 8.52 -24.27
N ILE A 255 1.90 9.44 -23.31
CA ILE A 255 0.70 10.29 -23.17
C ILE A 255 1.18 11.76 -23.22
N PRO A 256 1.10 12.43 -24.39
CA PRO A 256 1.62 13.79 -24.58
C PRO A 256 0.62 14.86 -24.12
N SER A 257 0.04 14.68 -22.93
CA SER A 257 -0.88 15.63 -22.30
C SER A 257 -0.82 15.50 -20.80
N ARG A 258 -0.93 16.62 -20.09
CA ARG A 258 -0.96 16.65 -18.63
C ARG A 258 -1.96 15.68 -18.03
N ILE A 259 -1.48 14.90 -17.06
CA ILE A 259 -2.28 14.04 -16.19
C ILE A 259 -2.06 14.43 -14.73
N ASP A 260 -3.08 14.19 -13.88
CA ASP A 260 -3.02 14.53 -12.45
C ASP A 260 -2.72 13.31 -11.57
N CYS A 261 -3.15 12.12 -11.99
CA CYS A 261 -2.82 10.84 -11.35
C CYS A 261 -3.02 9.70 -12.36
N TYR A 262 -2.41 8.55 -12.10
CA TYR A 262 -2.53 7.36 -12.93
C TYR A 262 -2.38 6.05 -12.15
N ASN A 263 -2.76 4.94 -12.78
CA ASN A 263 -2.50 3.58 -12.32
C ASN A 263 -2.30 2.66 -13.54
N VAL A 264 -1.39 1.70 -13.43
CA VAL A 264 -1.04 0.76 -14.51
C VAL A 264 -1.36 -0.66 -14.05
N THR A 265 -2.21 -1.36 -14.81
CA THR A 265 -2.59 -2.74 -14.52
C THR A 265 -2.81 -3.54 -15.79
N GLY A 266 -2.24 -4.74 -15.87
CA GLY A 266 -2.25 -5.55 -17.09
C GLY A 266 -1.75 -4.76 -18.29
N ASP A 267 -2.56 -4.73 -19.34
CA ASP A 267 -2.25 -4.04 -20.60
C ASP A 267 -2.74 -2.58 -20.62
N TYR A 268 -3.28 -2.06 -19.52
CA TYR A 268 -3.94 -0.76 -19.47
C TYR A 268 -3.28 0.24 -18.52
N ILE A 269 -3.39 1.50 -18.91
CA ILE A 269 -3.11 2.67 -18.07
C ILE A 269 -4.42 3.42 -17.86
N TYR A 270 -4.76 3.69 -16.61
CA TYR A 270 -5.90 4.51 -16.20
C TYR A 270 -5.37 5.83 -15.66
N TYR A 271 -5.93 6.96 -16.08
CA TYR A 271 -5.40 8.28 -15.70
C TYR A 271 -6.46 9.37 -15.74
N GLN A 272 -6.26 10.38 -14.89
CA GLN A 272 -7.11 11.57 -14.83
C GLN A 272 -6.48 12.72 -15.62
N LYS A 273 -7.23 13.32 -16.55
CA LYS A 273 -6.93 14.65 -17.13
C LYS A 273 -7.79 15.72 -16.48
N ASN A 274 -7.32 16.97 -16.43
CA ASN A 274 -8.06 18.10 -15.84
C ASN A 274 -8.24 19.23 -16.87
N GLY A 275 -9.11 20.20 -16.58
CA GLY A 275 -9.40 21.33 -17.47
C GLY A 275 -10.37 20.97 -18.59
N GLU A 276 -10.09 21.45 -19.81
CA GLU A 276 -10.90 21.12 -20.99
C GLU A 276 -10.74 19.64 -21.33
N GLY A 277 -11.85 18.89 -21.34
CA GLY A 277 -11.81 17.44 -21.50
C GLY A 277 -11.50 16.67 -20.21
N ALA A 278 -11.70 17.28 -19.03
CA ALA A 278 -11.53 16.59 -17.75
C ALA A 278 -12.29 15.26 -17.68
N GLY A 279 -11.60 14.22 -17.24
CA GLY A 279 -12.16 12.88 -17.13
C GLY A 279 -11.12 11.83 -16.78
N ILE A 280 -11.61 10.62 -16.47
CA ILE A 280 -10.79 9.42 -16.43
C ILE A 280 -10.73 8.85 -17.84
N TYR A 281 -9.51 8.58 -18.28
CA TYR A 281 -9.20 7.94 -19.55
C TYR A 281 -8.54 6.58 -19.32
N ARG A 282 -8.64 5.72 -20.33
CA ARG A 282 -7.90 4.46 -20.43
C ARG A 282 -7.18 4.40 -21.76
N CYS A 283 -5.94 3.91 -21.76
CA CYS A 283 -5.20 3.57 -22.98
C CYS A 283 -4.39 2.28 -22.76
N LEU A 284 -3.82 1.73 -23.82
CA LEU A 284 -2.86 0.63 -23.72
C LEU A 284 -1.54 1.11 -23.11
N THR A 285 -0.72 0.18 -22.61
CA THR A 285 0.58 0.49 -21.99
C THR A 285 1.60 1.16 -22.92
N ASP A 286 1.36 1.17 -24.23
CA ASP A 286 2.13 1.91 -25.23
C ASP A 286 1.58 3.32 -25.52
N GLY A 287 0.49 3.73 -24.85
CA GLY A 287 -0.20 5.00 -25.05
C GLY A 287 -1.25 5.00 -26.16
N SER A 288 -1.44 3.90 -26.89
CA SER A 288 -2.41 3.81 -27.98
C SER A 288 -3.83 3.52 -27.48
N ASN A 289 -4.82 3.67 -28.37
CA ASN A 289 -6.23 3.38 -28.11
C ASN A 289 -6.81 4.12 -26.88
N GLU A 290 -6.48 5.40 -26.73
CA GLU A 290 -7.09 6.25 -25.70
C GLU A 290 -8.61 6.30 -25.86
N GLU A 291 -9.32 6.10 -24.75
CA GLU A 291 -10.76 6.30 -24.65
C GLU A 291 -11.11 7.05 -23.36
N LEU A 292 -12.15 7.89 -23.44
CA LEU A 292 -12.75 8.52 -22.28
C LEU A 292 -13.71 7.52 -21.60
N LEU A 293 -13.49 7.24 -20.32
CA LEU A 293 -14.37 6.39 -19.52
C LEU A 293 -15.49 7.22 -18.87
N ILE A 294 -15.13 8.36 -18.27
CA ILE A 294 -16.11 9.23 -17.59
C ILE A 294 -15.60 10.67 -17.54
N SER A 295 -16.47 11.63 -17.85
CA SER A 295 -16.17 13.07 -17.73
C SER A 295 -16.28 13.54 -16.29
N GLY A 296 -15.41 14.47 -15.90
CA GLY A 296 -15.37 15.06 -14.56
C GLY A 296 -13.98 14.99 -13.92
N ASN A 297 -13.87 15.47 -12.68
CA ASN A 297 -12.64 15.44 -11.92
C ASN A 297 -12.70 14.33 -10.88
N TYR A 298 -11.89 13.29 -11.09
CA TYR A 298 -11.79 12.14 -10.20
C TYR A 298 -10.35 11.97 -9.71
N THR A 299 -10.17 11.11 -8.71
CA THR A 299 -8.88 10.84 -8.09
C THR A 299 -8.89 9.43 -7.49
N ALA A 300 -7.78 9.06 -6.85
CA ALA A 300 -7.64 7.82 -6.10
C ALA A 300 -7.98 6.59 -6.97
N LEU A 301 -7.28 6.46 -8.11
CA LEU A 301 -7.46 5.37 -9.05
C LEU A 301 -6.80 4.10 -8.49
N HIS A 302 -7.61 3.16 -7.97
CA HIS A 302 -7.13 1.87 -7.49
C HIS A 302 -7.56 0.75 -8.42
N THR A 303 -6.70 -0.24 -8.61
CA THR A 303 -7.00 -1.40 -9.45
C THR A 303 -6.82 -2.70 -8.68
N THR A 304 -7.71 -3.64 -8.94
CA THR A 304 -7.59 -5.07 -8.62
C THR A 304 -7.46 -5.86 -9.92
N SER A 305 -7.48 -7.18 -9.87
CA SER A 305 -7.56 -8.06 -11.05
C SER A 305 -8.89 -7.94 -11.79
N GLN A 306 -9.95 -7.46 -11.11
CA GLN A 306 -11.31 -7.45 -11.64
C GLN A 306 -11.85 -6.04 -11.90
N TYR A 307 -11.53 -5.07 -11.04
CA TYR A 307 -12.15 -3.74 -11.05
C TYR A 307 -11.15 -2.60 -10.91
N LEU A 308 -11.49 -1.48 -11.55
CA LEU A 308 -11.01 -0.13 -11.23
C LEU A 308 -11.97 0.47 -10.18
N TYR A 309 -11.41 1.09 -9.15
CA TYR A 309 -12.12 1.88 -8.14
C TYR A 309 -11.60 3.31 -8.15
N PHE A 310 -12.47 4.28 -7.94
CA PHE A 310 -12.09 5.70 -7.95
C PHE A 310 -13.11 6.57 -7.22
N TYR A 311 -12.73 7.83 -6.97
CA TYR A 311 -13.53 8.79 -6.21
C TYR A 311 -13.65 10.10 -6.98
N GLU A 312 -14.76 10.81 -6.79
CA GLU A 312 -14.87 12.18 -7.25
C GLU A 312 -13.94 13.09 -6.42
N TYR A 313 -13.26 14.03 -7.08
CA TYR A 313 -12.32 14.91 -6.40
C TYR A 313 -13.03 15.73 -5.30
N GLY A 314 -12.52 15.65 -4.08
CA GLY A 314 -13.11 16.34 -2.92
C GLY A 314 -14.28 15.59 -2.26
N ASN A 315 -14.63 14.38 -2.72
CA ASN A 315 -15.66 13.54 -2.13
C ASN A 315 -15.12 12.12 -1.90
N ASP A 316 -14.79 11.81 -0.63
CA ASP A 316 -14.29 10.50 -0.20
C ASP A 316 -15.41 9.51 0.19
N SER A 317 -16.67 9.98 0.23
CA SER A 317 -17.80 9.19 0.74
C SER A 317 -18.44 8.29 -0.31
N VAL A 318 -18.20 8.55 -1.60
CA VAL A 318 -18.76 7.78 -2.71
C VAL A 318 -17.63 7.22 -3.57
N CYS A 319 -17.48 5.90 -3.54
CA CYS A 319 -16.57 5.19 -4.43
C CYS A 319 -17.34 4.70 -5.66
N TYR A 320 -16.75 4.88 -6.83
CA TYR A 320 -17.20 4.31 -8.09
C TYR A 320 -16.36 3.09 -8.43
N GLN A 321 -16.94 2.14 -9.15
CA GLN A 321 -16.23 0.99 -9.68
C GLN A 321 -16.58 0.73 -11.14
N MET A 322 -15.66 0.09 -11.86
CA MET A 322 -15.83 -0.38 -13.23
C MET A 322 -15.07 -1.70 -13.41
N PRO A 323 -15.67 -2.74 -14.01
CA PRO A 323 -14.91 -3.93 -14.41
C PRO A 323 -13.74 -3.54 -15.33
N LEU A 324 -12.55 -4.11 -15.16
CA LEU A 324 -11.39 -3.76 -16.00
C LEU A 324 -11.60 -4.08 -17.49
N SER A 325 -12.44 -5.08 -17.80
CA SER A 325 -12.86 -5.44 -19.16
C SER A 325 -14.03 -4.62 -19.69
N GLY A 326 -14.62 -3.76 -18.85
CA GLY A 326 -15.78 -2.95 -19.19
C GLY A 326 -15.44 -1.65 -19.93
N THR A 327 -16.46 -0.83 -20.07
CA THR A 327 -16.44 0.50 -20.69
C THR A 327 -16.99 1.55 -19.72
N GLY A 328 -16.95 2.82 -20.10
CA GLY A 328 -17.55 3.90 -19.31
C GLY A 328 -19.03 3.70 -18.94
N ASN A 329 -19.79 2.94 -19.73
CA ASN A 329 -21.19 2.62 -19.45
C ASN A 329 -21.37 1.63 -18.29
N ASP A 330 -20.31 0.89 -17.94
CA ASP A 330 -20.31 -0.11 -16.86
C ASP A 330 -19.90 0.49 -15.51
N ILE A 331 -19.64 1.80 -15.46
CA ILE A 331 -19.33 2.52 -14.23
C ILE A 331 -20.58 2.58 -13.34
N GLY A 332 -20.42 2.12 -12.11
CA GLY A 332 -21.46 2.17 -11.08
C GLY A 332 -20.89 2.62 -9.74
N VAL A 333 -21.78 2.97 -8.81
CA VAL A 333 -21.37 3.24 -7.42
C VAL A 333 -21.04 1.90 -6.76
N PHE A 334 -19.86 1.81 -6.13
CA PHE A 334 -19.50 0.71 -5.26
C PHE A 334 -20.23 0.87 -3.92
N THR A 335 -21.18 -0.02 -3.65
CA THR A 335 -22.00 -0.02 -2.43
C THR A 335 -21.65 -1.21 -1.52
N PRO A 336 -20.52 -1.17 -0.81
CA PRO A 336 -20.19 -2.19 0.18
C PRO A 336 -21.18 -2.14 1.36
N GLU A 337 -21.67 -3.30 1.80
CA GLU A 337 -22.61 -3.38 2.92
C GLU A 337 -21.94 -2.92 4.23
N LYS A 338 -22.72 -2.20 5.06
CA LYS A 338 -22.38 -1.92 6.46
C LYS A 338 -22.76 -3.14 7.31
N LEU A 339 -21.86 -4.11 7.40
CA LEU A 339 -22.06 -5.28 8.26
C LEU A 339 -21.83 -4.97 9.75
#